data_AF-A0A1B6PIV1-F1
#
_entry.id   AF-A0A1B6PIV1-F1
#
_cell.length_a   1.000
_cell.length_b   1.000
_cell.length_c   1.000
_cell.angle_alpha   90.00
_cell.angle_beta   90.00
_cell.angle_gamma   90.00
#
_symmetry.space_group_name_H-M   'P 1'
#
loop_
_entity.id
_entity.type
_entity.pdbx_description
1 polymer ?
#
loop_
_entity_poly.entity_id
_entity_poly.type
_entity_poly.pdbx_seq_one_letter_code
_entity_poly.pdbx_strand_id
1 'polypeptide(L)'
;MSERALKDLNIAQSADLEKGKDNSVKSCITKPVLNGNKCANKEEKALSACQDAVANGNEAVIADVEYIDSENLVDLPDVNGALSTLAKRLDSKDWVMTCEALNNVRQLAMYHKERLQELLEPLVPLIVKSVKNPRSAVCKTALMTCADIFKAYGDLMVDSIDPLLVQLFLKASQDKRFVCEVAEAALISMTSWISPLLLLPRMQPYLKNKNPRIRAKASVCFSKSVPRLDVVGIKEYGMDKLIQIAATQLSDQLPESREAARNLALELQVFYEKSQASTSDEHEGEPSASPDAESWEAFCQSKLSALSAQAILRVTPTTKEGVTSTTTKEGVTSAPKEGLAVGC
;
A
#
# COMPACT_ATOMS: atom_id res chain seq x y z
N MET A 1 -5.15 -12.73 17.91
CA MET A 1 -3.75 -12.96 17.52
C MET A 1 -2.88 -12.97 18.78
N SER A 2 -2.37 -14.13 19.19
CA SER A 2 -1.52 -14.26 20.40
C SER A 2 -0.13 -13.67 20.17
N GLU A 3 0.53 -13.16 21.22
CA GLU A 3 1.93 -12.68 21.19
C GLU A 3 2.92 -13.65 20.53
N ARG A 4 2.61 -14.96 20.53
CA ARG A 4 3.40 -15.99 19.84
C ARG A 4 3.43 -15.79 18.32
N ALA A 5 2.30 -15.45 17.69
CA ALA A 5 2.24 -15.20 16.25
C ALA A 5 3.09 -13.96 15.84
N LEU A 6 3.13 -12.93 16.69
CA LEU A 6 4.01 -11.77 16.49
C LEU A 6 5.50 -12.11 16.64
N LYS A 7 5.85 -13.08 17.49
CA LYS A 7 7.23 -13.56 17.64
C LYS A 7 7.67 -14.39 16.44
N ASP A 8 6.80 -15.26 15.92
CA ASP A 8 7.11 -16.10 14.74
C ASP A 8 7.32 -15.26 13.47
N LEU A 9 6.54 -14.17 13.31
CA LEU A 9 6.76 -13.18 12.26
C LEU A 9 8.14 -12.51 12.35
N ASN A 10 8.65 -12.27 13.55
CA ASN A 10 9.94 -11.64 13.78
C ASN A 10 11.13 -12.62 13.68
N ILE A 11 10.93 -13.90 14.01
CA ILE A 11 11.99 -14.93 13.93
C ILE A 11 12.26 -15.31 12.47
N ALA A 12 11.21 -15.48 11.65
CA ALA A 12 11.35 -15.75 10.22
C ALA A 12 12.13 -14.64 9.47
N GLN A 13 12.07 -13.39 9.96
CA GLN A 13 12.78 -12.25 9.38
C GLN A 13 14.31 -12.31 9.60
N SER A 14 14.77 -12.89 10.72
CA SER A 14 16.20 -12.98 11.02
C SER A 14 16.94 -14.00 10.13
N ALA A 15 16.26 -15.08 9.74
CA ALA A 15 16.86 -16.14 8.93
C ALA A 15 17.05 -15.78 7.45
N ASP A 16 16.20 -14.90 6.90
CA ASP A 16 16.27 -14.48 5.48
C ASP A 16 17.28 -13.34 5.22
N LEU A 17 17.71 -12.62 6.26
CA LEU A 17 18.68 -11.51 6.16
C LEU A 17 20.15 -11.95 6.32
N GLU A 18 20.43 -13.08 6.97
CA GLU A 18 21.82 -13.50 7.27
C GLU A 18 22.52 -14.32 6.17
N LYS A 19 21.87 -14.60 5.03
CA LYS A 19 22.54 -15.23 3.88
C LYS A 19 22.96 -14.20 2.83
N GLY A 20 23.99 -13.43 3.18
CA GLY A 20 24.75 -12.60 2.24
C GLY A 20 26.19 -12.49 2.72
N LYS A 21 27.03 -13.50 2.41
CA LYS A 21 28.45 -13.48 2.77
C LYS A 21 29.32 -13.03 1.59
N ASP A 22 30.17 -12.06 1.92
CA ASP A 22 31.51 -11.77 1.44
C ASP A 22 31.74 -11.47 -0.05
N ASN A 23 32.07 -10.21 -0.34
CA ASN A 23 33.31 -9.93 -1.05
C ASN A 23 33.95 -8.61 -0.57
N SER A 24 35.19 -8.74 -0.14
CA SER A 24 36.08 -7.74 0.43
C SER A 24 36.71 -6.87 -0.67
N VAL A 25 36.54 -5.54 -0.62
CA VAL A 25 37.53 -4.59 -1.14
C VAL A 25 37.59 -3.35 -0.23
N LYS A 26 38.83 -2.92 0.02
CA LYS A 26 39.34 -1.98 1.02
C LYS A 26 38.78 -0.55 0.94
N SER A 27 38.67 0.03 2.14
CA SER A 27 38.47 1.45 2.45
C SER A 27 39.58 2.36 1.89
N CYS A 28 39.20 3.51 1.35
CA CYS A 28 40.00 4.73 1.40
C CYS A 28 39.10 5.96 1.61
N ILE A 29 39.39 6.67 2.69
CA ILE A 29 38.82 7.96 3.08
C ILE A 29 39.42 9.05 2.19
N THR A 30 38.59 9.92 1.62
CA THR A 30 38.88 11.37 1.46
C THR A 30 37.62 12.13 1.01
N LYS A 31 37.31 13.19 1.75
CA LYS A 31 36.54 14.39 1.35
C LYS A 31 37.45 15.59 1.70
N PRO A 32 37.20 16.86 1.29
CA PRO A 32 36.07 17.41 0.53
C PRO A 32 36.51 18.37 -0.63
N VAL A 33 35.55 18.97 -1.37
CA VAL A 33 35.37 20.44 -1.56
C VAL A 33 34.30 20.73 -2.64
N LEU A 34 33.58 21.83 -2.41
CA LEU A 34 32.47 22.43 -3.15
C LEU A 34 32.76 22.85 -4.60
N ASN A 35 31.75 22.86 -5.47
CA ASN A 35 31.10 24.07 -6.02
C ASN A 35 30.36 23.80 -7.37
N GLY A 36 29.13 24.31 -7.49
CA GLY A 36 28.73 25.12 -8.66
C GLY A 36 28.18 24.47 -9.94
N ASN A 37 26.84 24.51 -10.05
CA ASN A 37 26.06 24.98 -11.21
C ASN A 37 25.67 24.06 -12.40
N LYS A 38 24.33 24.03 -12.55
CA LYS A 38 23.48 24.23 -13.75
C LYS A 38 23.00 23.04 -14.59
N CYS A 39 21.67 22.99 -14.68
CA CYS A 39 20.83 22.20 -15.56
C CYS A 39 21.07 22.45 -17.05
N ALA A 40 20.94 21.39 -17.85
CA ALA A 40 20.37 21.46 -19.20
C ALA A 40 19.69 20.11 -19.52
N ASN A 41 18.46 20.20 -20.03
CA ASN A 41 17.64 19.10 -20.53
C ASN A 41 18.25 18.45 -21.77
N LYS A 42 18.10 17.13 -21.92
CA LYS A 42 17.85 16.50 -23.23
C LYS A 42 17.22 15.11 -23.06
N GLU A 43 16.06 14.96 -23.67
CA GLU A 43 15.29 13.72 -23.83
C GLU A 43 16.00 12.71 -24.75
N GLU A 44 15.73 11.44 -24.43
CA GLU A 44 15.62 10.23 -25.25
C GLU A 44 16.52 10.03 -26.49
N LYS A 45 17.24 8.90 -26.55
CA LYS A 45 16.80 7.66 -27.23
C LYS A 45 17.87 6.53 -27.18
N ALA A 46 17.37 5.29 -27.19
CA ALA A 46 17.96 4.06 -27.73
C ALA A 46 18.96 3.23 -26.89
N LEU A 47 18.45 2.05 -26.47
CA LEU A 47 18.99 0.71 -26.72
C LEU A 47 20.52 0.55 -26.70
N SER A 48 21.03 -0.13 -25.68
CA SER A 48 22.39 -0.71 -25.71
C SER A 48 22.32 -2.18 -25.33
N ALA A 49 22.47 -3.02 -26.35
CA ALA A 49 22.76 -4.43 -26.24
C ALA A 49 24.24 -4.60 -25.88
N CYS A 50 24.54 -5.43 -24.88
CA CYS A 50 25.90 -5.92 -24.66
C CYS A 50 25.94 -7.37 -25.12
N GLN A 51 26.50 -7.58 -26.32
CA GLN A 51 27.03 -8.87 -26.75
C GLN A 51 28.46 -8.97 -26.26
N ASP A 52 28.77 -10.02 -25.51
CA ASP A 52 30.09 -10.64 -25.52
C ASP A 52 29.88 -12.10 -25.90
N ALA A 53 30.38 -12.47 -27.08
CA ALA A 53 30.36 -13.83 -27.58
C ALA A 53 31.80 -14.37 -27.56
N VAL A 54 32.06 -15.42 -26.78
CA VAL A 54 32.94 -16.53 -27.17
C VAL A 54 32.41 -17.83 -26.56
N ALA A 55 32.35 -18.85 -27.43
CA ALA A 55 31.67 -20.13 -27.33
C ALA A 55 32.06 -21.06 -26.16
N ASN A 56 31.05 -21.75 -25.61
CA ASN A 56 31.02 -23.21 -25.64
C ASN A 56 29.61 -23.75 -25.37
N GLY A 57 29.24 -24.81 -26.11
CA GLY A 57 27.88 -25.31 -26.27
C GLY A 57 27.16 -25.70 -24.97
N ASN A 58 26.02 -25.04 -24.76
CA ASN A 58 24.75 -25.58 -24.32
C ASN A 58 23.77 -24.40 -24.46
N GLU A 59 22.98 -24.37 -25.53
CA GLU A 59 21.82 -23.47 -25.63
C GLU A 59 20.80 -23.90 -24.57
N ALA A 60 21.06 -23.51 -23.34
CA ALA A 60 20.00 -23.31 -22.37
C ALA A 60 19.21 -22.14 -22.92
N VAL A 61 18.15 -22.43 -23.68
CA VAL A 61 17.11 -21.47 -24.02
C VAL A 61 16.79 -20.73 -22.73
N ILE A 62 17.17 -19.45 -22.65
CA ILE A 62 16.72 -18.60 -21.57
C ILE A 62 15.23 -18.47 -21.82
N ALA A 63 14.44 -19.33 -21.17
CA ALA A 63 12.99 -19.21 -21.18
C ALA A 63 12.69 -17.84 -20.56
N ASP A 64 12.34 -16.87 -21.41
CA ASP A 64 11.85 -15.58 -20.95
C ASP A 64 10.40 -15.77 -20.49
N VAL A 65 10.05 -15.16 -19.37
CA VAL A 65 8.68 -15.23 -18.86
C VAL A 65 7.97 -13.95 -19.27
N GLU A 66 7.05 -14.11 -20.20
CA GLU A 66 6.12 -13.05 -20.56
C GLU A 66 5.14 -12.81 -19.40
N TYR A 67 5.07 -11.55 -18.94
CA TYR A 67 4.11 -11.13 -17.92
C TYR A 67 2.89 -10.55 -18.62
N ILE A 68 1.80 -11.32 -18.59
CA ILE A 68 0.53 -10.93 -19.20
C ILE A 68 -0.35 -10.28 -18.14
N ASP A 69 -0.83 -9.07 -18.38
CA ASP A 69 -1.77 -8.38 -17.49
C ASP A 69 -3.12 -9.11 -17.42
N SER A 70 -3.83 -8.95 -16.31
CA SER A 70 -5.03 -9.74 -16.03
C SER A 70 -6.16 -9.51 -17.05
N GLU A 71 -6.28 -8.30 -17.58
CA GLU A 71 -7.21 -7.92 -18.65
C GLU A 71 -6.91 -8.59 -20.00
N ASN A 72 -5.67 -9.06 -20.19
CA ASN A 72 -5.20 -9.69 -21.43
C ASN A 72 -5.12 -11.21 -21.32
N LEU A 73 -5.54 -11.79 -20.18
CA LEU A 73 -5.63 -13.23 -20.04
C LEU A 73 -6.68 -13.79 -21.01
N VAL A 74 -6.44 -15.01 -21.48
CA VAL A 74 -7.36 -15.77 -22.31
C VAL A 74 -7.74 -17.06 -21.60
N ASP A 75 -8.90 -17.62 -21.92
CA ASP A 75 -9.35 -18.86 -21.31
C ASP A 75 -8.45 -20.06 -21.68
N LEU A 76 -8.45 -21.09 -20.82
CA LEU A 76 -7.69 -22.31 -21.00
C LEU A 76 -8.39 -23.27 -21.97
N PRO A 77 -7.65 -23.86 -22.94
CA PRO A 77 -8.23 -24.83 -23.86
C PRO A 77 -8.60 -26.17 -23.19
N ASP A 78 -7.84 -26.60 -22.18
CA ASP A 78 -8.12 -27.82 -21.39
C ASP A 78 -8.18 -27.50 -19.89
N VAL A 79 -9.37 -27.07 -19.45
CA VAL A 79 -9.66 -26.70 -18.06
C VAL A 79 -9.54 -27.92 -17.12
N ASN A 80 -9.97 -29.10 -17.57
CA ASN A 80 -10.00 -30.31 -16.74
C ASN A 80 -8.58 -30.86 -16.50
N GLY A 81 -7.76 -30.94 -17.54
CA GLY A 81 -6.36 -31.30 -17.43
C GLY A 81 -5.58 -30.30 -16.58
N ALA A 82 -5.84 -29.00 -16.76
CA ALA A 82 -5.22 -27.95 -15.96
C ALA A 82 -5.55 -28.10 -14.46
N LEU A 83 -6.84 -28.24 -14.10
CA LEU A 83 -7.26 -28.38 -12.69
C LEU A 83 -6.69 -29.65 -12.04
N SER A 84 -6.77 -30.79 -12.72
CA SER A 84 -6.33 -32.08 -12.17
C SER A 84 -4.82 -32.16 -11.85
N THR A 85 -4.01 -31.36 -12.55
CA THR A 85 -2.54 -31.34 -12.37
C THR A 85 -2.02 -30.11 -11.63
N LEU A 86 -2.89 -29.15 -11.29
CA LEU A 86 -2.53 -27.80 -10.86
C LEU A 86 -1.62 -27.79 -9.62
N ALA A 87 -2.04 -28.48 -8.55
CA ALA A 87 -1.29 -28.54 -7.30
C ALA A 87 0.11 -29.17 -7.50
N LYS A 88 0.19 -30.25 -8.27
CA LYS A 88 1.47 -30.92 -8.58
C LYS A 88 2.40 -30.00 -9.36
N ARG A 89 1.88 -29.24 -10.34
CA ARG A 89 2.69 -28.33 -11.15
C ARG A 89 3.16 -27.11 -10.35
N LEU A 90 2.35 -26.59 -9.44
CA LEU A 90 2.75 -25.53 -8.50
C LEU A 90 3.82 -25.98 -7.49
N ASP A 91 3.80 -27.25 -7.09
CA ASP A 91 4.81 -27.80 -6.19
C ASP A 91 6.10 -28.23 -6.90
N SER A 92 6.16 -28.11 -8.24
CA SER A 92 7.29 -28.52 -9.06
C SER A 92 8.59 -27.81 -8.68
N LYS A 93 9.72 -28.49 -8.93
CA LYS A 93 11.06 -27.88 -8.87
C LYS A 93 11.40 -27.14 -10.16
N ASP A 94 10.70 -27.46 -11.25
CA ASP A 94 10.82 -26.74 -12.50
C ASP A 94 10.09 -25.40 -12.38
N TRP A 95 10.88 -24.34 -12.40
CA TRP A 95 10.39 -22.99 -12.23
C TRP A 95 9.54 -22.52 -13.40
N VAL A 96 9.77 -23.05 -14.63
CA VAL A 96 8.97 -22.72 -15.82
C VAL A 96 7.58 -23.31 -15.63
N MET A 97 7.51 -24.60 -15.31
CA MET A 97 6.26 -25.29 -14.99
C MET A 97 5.49 -24.63 -13.84
N THR A 98 6.21 -24.09 -12.85
CA THR A 98 5.60 -23.34 -11.74
C THR A 98 4.98 -22.03 -12.24
N CYS A 99 5.69 -21.26 -13.08
CA CYS A 99 5.16 -20.03 -13.69
C CYS A 99 3.92 -20.31 -14.55
N GLU A 100 3.96 -21.35 -15.39
CA GLU A 100 2.80 -21.77 -16.18
C GLU A 100 1.63 -22.15 -15.28
N ALA A 101 1.86 -22.92 -14.20
CA ALA A 101 0.81 -23.31 -13.28
C ALA A 101 0.20 -22.10 -12.56
N LEU A 102 1.01 -21.11 -12.18
CA LEU A 102 0.53 -19.85 -11.61
C LEU A 102 -0.33 -19.07 -12.63
N ASN A 103 0.09 -18.99 -13.89
CA ASN A 103 -0.73 -18.39 -14.95
C ASN A 103 -2.06 -19.16 -15.16
N ASN A 104 -2.04 -20.49 -15.07
CA ASN A 104 -3.27 -21.28 -15.09
C ASN A 104 -4.18 -20.93 -13.88
N VAL A 105 -3.64 -20.72 -12.68
CA VAL A 105 -4.44 -20.23 -11.53
C VAL A 105 -5.10 -18.90 -11.87
N ARG A 106 -4.37 -17.97 -12.49
CA ARG A 106 -4.90 -16.65 -12.90
C ARG A 106 -6.04 -16.78 -13.89
N GLN A 107 -5.87 -17.58 -14.95
CA GLN A 107 -6.89 -17.83 -15.96
C GLN A 107 -8.12 -18.52 -15.35
N LEU A 108 -7.91 -19.53 -14.50
CA LEU A 108 -8.99 -20.24 -13.81
C LEU A 108 -9.76 -19.32 -12.84
N ALA A 109 -9.08 -18.41 -12.14
CA ALA A 109 -9.72 -17.44 -11.26
C ALA A 109 -10.63 -16.46 -12.04
N MET A 110 -10.27 -16.16 -13.29
CA MET A 110 -11.02 -15.26 -14.16
C MET A 110 -12.19 -15.93 -14.88
N TYR A 111 -12.00 -17.13 -15.42
CA TYR A 111 -12.97 -17.78 -16.31
C TYR A 111 -13.70 -18.98 -15.68
N HIS A 112 -13.14 -19.59 -14.64
CA HIS A 112 -13.65 -20.83 -14.02
C HIS A 112 -13.65 -20.72 -12.48
N LYS A 113 -14.11 -19.57 -11.97
CA LYS A 113 -13.98 -19.16 -10.58
C LYS A 113 -14.47 -20.21 -9.59
N GLU A 114 -15.66 -20.78 -9.81
CA GLU A 114 -16.30 -21.75 -8.92
C GLU A 114 -15.49 -23.04 -8.82
N ARG A 115 -14.96 -23.51 -9.95
CA ARG A 115 -14.17 -24.74 -10.01
C ARG A 115 -12.83 -24.60 -9.32
N LEU A 116 -12.17 -23.45 -9.46
CA LEU A 116 -10.93 -23.16 -8.75
C LEU A 116 -11.18 -22.90 -7.26
N GLN A 117 -12.34 -22.36 -6.88
CA GLN A 117 -12.71 -22.10 -5.48
C GLN A 117 -12.62 -23.37 -4.62
N GLU A 118 -13.10 -24.51 -5.15
CA GLU A 118 -13.05 -25.82 -4.49
C GLU A 118 -11.61 -26.29 -4.18
N LEU A 119 -10.61 -25.72 -4.86
CA LEU A 119 -9.20 -26.07 -4.71
C LEU A 119 -8.39 -24.97 -4.01
N LEU A 120 -8.97 -23.83 -3.62
CA LEU A 120 -8.19 -22.71 -3.07
C LEU A 120 -7.42 -23.07 -1.81
N GLU A 121 -8.06 -23.79 -0.88
CA GLU A 121 -7.44 -24.17 0.40
C GLU A 121 -6.09 -24.89 0.22
N PRO A 122 -5.99 -25.98 -0.57
CA PRO A 122 -4.70 -26.63 -0.82
C PRO A 122 -3.76 -25.82 -1.73
N LEU A 123 -4.25 -24.87 -2.54
CA LEU A 123 -3.43 -24.08 -3.46
C LEU A 123 -2.75 -22.89 -2.78
N VAL A 124 -3.39 -22.23 -1.81
CA VAL A 124 -2.83 -21.04 -1.14
C VAL A 124 -1.43 -21.29 -0.56
N PRO A 125 -1.15 -22.39 0.16
CA PRO A 125 0.22 -22.68 0.63
C PRO A 125 1.26 -22.80 -0.50
N LEU A 126 0.87 -23.32 -1.66
CA LEU A 126 1.75 -23.45 -2.83
C LEU A 126 1.99 -22.08 -3.51
N ILE A 127 0.98 -21.22 -3.53
CA ILE A 127 1.12 -19.83 -3.98
C ILE A 127 2.07 -19.08 -3.03
N VAL A 128 1.92 -19.23 -1.71
CA VAL A 128 2.83 -18.64 -0.71
C VAL A 128 4.27 -19.14 -0.92
N LYS A 129 4.47 -20.44 -1.15
CA LYS A 129 5.78 -21.02 -1.52
C LYS A 129 6.37 -20.33 -2.76
N SER A 130 5.53 -20.05 -3.75
CA SER A 130 5.93 -19.37 -4.98
C SER A 130 6.29 -17.89 -4.78
N VAL A 131 5.55 -17.16 -3.95
CA VAL A 131 5.91 -15.76 -3.57
C VAL A 131 7.26 -15.71 -2.85
N LYS A 132 7.57 -16.72 -2.03
CA LYS A 132 8.87 -16.83 -1.34
C LYS A 132 10.03 -17.19 -2.27
N ASN A 133 9.77 -17.61 -3.51
CA ASN A 133 10.80 -18.11 -4.40
C ASN A 133 11.85 -17.02 -4.72
N PRO A 134 13.17 -17.33 -4.66
CA PRO A 134 14.21 -16.35 -4.94
C PRO A 134 14.28 -15.94 -6.42
N ARG A 135 13.72 -16.76 -7.32
CA ARG A 135 13.63 -16.43 -8.74
C ARG A 135 12.56 -15.37 -8.95
N SER A 136 12.97 -14.23 -9.48
CA SER A 136 12.10 -13.09 -9.77
C SER A 136 10.87 -13.47 -10.61
N ALA A 137 11.06 -14.33 -11.62
CA ALA A 137 9.97 -14.78 -12.49
C ALA A 137 8.85 -15.50 -11.74
N VAL A 138 9.20 -16.47 -10.88
CA VAL A 138 8.22 -17.21 -10.08
C VAL A 138 7.56 -16.29 -9.06
N CYS A 139 8.35 -15.50 -8.35
CA CYS A 139 7.86 -14.55 -7.35
C CYS A 139 6.87 -13.54 -7.96
N LYS A 140 7.22 -12.91 -9.08
CA LYS A 140 6.36 -11.94 -9.78
C LYS A 140 5.07 -12.58 -10.26
N THR A 141 5.15 -13.73 -10.92
CA THR A 141 3.96 -14.44 -11.41
C THR A 141 3.05 -14.83 -10.25
N ALA A 142 3.62 -15.22 -9.10
CA ALA A 142 2.85 -15.51 -7.89
C ALA A 142 2.20 -14.26 -7.27
N LEU A 143 2.87 -13.10 -7.31
CA LEU A 143 2.29 -11.83 -6.86
C LEU A 143 1.13 -11.38 -7.77
N MET A 144 1.28 -11.52 -9.09
CA MET A 144 0.17 -11.29 -10.04
C MET A 144 -0.99 -12.26 -9.76
N THR A 145 -0.67 -13.52 -9.46
CA THR A 145 -1.66 -14.52 -9.03
C THR A 145 -2.38 -14.09 -7.76
N CYS A 146 -1.67 -13.54 -6.76
CA CYS A 146 -2.29 -12.98 -5.55
C CYS A 146 -3.28 -11.86 -5.89
N ALA A 147 -2.93 -10.95 -6.80
CA ALA A 147 -3.81 -9.87 -7.22
C ALA A 147 -5.11 -10.41 -7.84
N ASP A 148 -5.00 -11.44 -8.68
CA ASP A 148 -6.16 -12.04 -9.37
C ASP A 148 -7.05 -12.85 -8.43
N ILE A 149 -6.48 -13.62 -7.50
CA ILE A 149 -7.31 -14.36 -6.53
C ILE A 149 -8.01 -13.40 -5.55
N PHE A 150 -7.39 -12.29 -5.14
CA PHE A 150 -8.09 -11.31 -4.32
C PHE A 150 -9.25 -10.67 -5.08
N LYS A 151 -9.05 -10.34 -6.36
CA LYS A 151 -10.10 -9.81 -7.22
C LYS A 151 -11.22 -10.81 -7.45
N ALA A 152 -10.89 -12.07 -7.70
CA ALA A 152 -11.88 -13.11 -7.97
C ALA A 152 -12.68 -13.47 -6.72
N TYR A 153 -12.03 -13.64 -5.56
CA TYR A 153 -12.62 -14.29 -4.39
C TYR A 153 -12.94 -13.36 -3.22
N GLY A 154 -12.35 -12.16 -3.15
CA GLY A 154 -12.64 -11.16 -2.12
C GLY A 154 -12.63 -11.75 -0.72
N ASP A 155 -13.74 -11.61 0.01
CA ASP A 155 -13.90 -12.04 1.40
C ASP A 155 -13.67 -13.53 1.63
N LEU A 156 -13.85 -14.39 0.61
CA LEU A 156 -13.56 -15.82 0.71
C LEU A 156 -12.07 -16.10 0.98
N MET A 157 -11.19 -15.15 0.71
CA MET A 157 -9.75 -15.29 1.00
C MET A 157 -9.39 -15.00 2.46
N VAL A 158 -10.28 -14.39 3.26
CA VAL A 158 -9.94 -13.84 4.58
C VAL A 158 -9.36 -14.88 5.53
N ASP A 159 -9.86 -16.12 5.50
CA ASP A 159 -9.39 -17.18 6.40
C ASP A 159 -8.01 -17.74 6.03
N SER A 160 -7.59 -17.55 4.78
CA SER A 160 -6.29 -18.02 4.26
C SER A 160 -5.31 -16.89 3.94
N ILE A 161 -5.66 -15.62 4.24
CA ILE A 161 -4.90 -14.45 3.81
C ILE A 161 -3.62 -14.23 4.63
N ASP A 162 -3.57 -14.67 5.89
CA ASP A 162 -2.48 -14.29 6.81
C ASP A 162 -1.09 -14.68 6.26
N PRO A 163 -0.83 -15.91 5.78
CA PRO A 163 0.46 -16.26 5.17
C PRO A 163 0.80 -15.41 3.94
N LEU A 164 -0.20 -15.00 3.16
CA LEU A 164 -0.03 -14.12 2.00
C LEU A 164 0.33 -12.70 2.44
N LEU A 165 -0.37 -12.13 3.43
CA LEU A 165 -0.10 -10.79 3.97
C LEU A 165 1.35 -10.64 4.43
N VAL A 166 1.88 -11.65 5.12
CA VAL A 166 3.29 -11.65 5.54
C VAL A 166 4.20 -11.46 4.35
N GLN A 167 4.00 -12.25 3.29
CA GLN A 167 4.87 -12.21 2.12
C GLN A 167 4.66 -10.94 1.29
N LEU A 168 3.42 -10.50 1.11
CA LEU A 168 3.10 -9.28 0.36
C LEU A 168 3.76 -8.05 0.97
N PHE A 169 3.63 -7.85 2.29
CA PHE A 169 4.29 -6.72 2.95
C PHE A 169 5.81 -6.84 2.93
N LEU A 170 6.36 -8.05 3.07
CA LEU A 170 7.80 -8.25 2.95
C LEU A 170 8.31 -7.89 1.55
N LYS A 171 7.62 -8.32 0.48
CA LYS A 171 8.00 -8.04 -0.91
C LYS A 171 7.80 -6.57 -1.29
N ALA A 172 6.71 -5.95 -0.85
CA ALA A 172 6.46 -4.51 -1.04
C ALA A 172 7.43 -3.61 -0.24
N SER A 173 8.18 -4.16 0.72
CA SER A 173 9.15 -3.40 1.53
C SER A 173 10.58 -3.49 1.01
N GLN A 174 10.82 -4.16 -0.12
CA GLN A 174 12.17 -4.38 -0.65
C GLN A 174 12.63 -3.21 -1.54
N ASP A 175 13.96 -3.07 -1.71
CA ASP A 175 14.55 -2.03 -2.59
C ASP A 175 14.47 -2.39 -4.08
N LYS A 176 14.17 -3.65 -4.42
CA LYS A 176 14.10 -4.12 -5.81
C LYS A 176 12.77 -3.75 -6.43
N ARG A 177 12.77 -2.61 -7.12
CA ARG A 177 11.61 -1.99 -7.79
C ARG A 177 10.72 -2.98 -8.54
N PHE A 178 11.32 -3.85 -9.37
CA PHE A 178 10.56 -4.76 -10.22
C PHE A 178 9.68 -5.78 -9.47
N VAL A 179 10.05 -6.23 -8.26
CA VAL A 179 9.18 -7.13 -7.44
C VAL A 179 8.24 -6.28 -6.59
N CYS A 180 8.78 -5.20 -6.03
CA CYS A 180 8.07 -4.32 -5.12
C CYS A 180 6.79 -3.76 -5.75
N GLU A 181 6.86 -3.26 -7.00
CA GLU A 181 5.71 -2.71 -7.72
C GLU A 181 4.59 -3.74 -7.92
N VAL A 182 4.94 -5.00 -8.22
CA VAL A 182 3.95 -6.07 -8.39
C VAL A 182 3.34 -6.47 -7.04
N ALA A 183 4.12 -6.46 -5.97
CA ALA A 183 3.61 -6.72 -4.62
C ALA A 183 2.67 -5.60 -4.14
N GLU A 184 2.99 -4.35 -4.45
CA GLU A 184 2.12 -3.20 -4.18
C GLU A 184 0.82 -3.29 -4.99
N ALA A 185 0.88 -3.68 -6.27
CA ALA A 185 -0.32 -3.91 -7.07
C ALA A 185 -1.22 -5.01 -6.47
N ALA A 186 -0.62 -6.10 -5.96
CA ALA A 186 -1.36 -7.15 -5.26
C ALA A 186 -2.00 -6.66 -3.95
N LEU A 187 -1.28 -5.83 -3.17
CA LEU A 187 -1.83 -5.18 -1.97
C LEU A 187 -2.97 -4.23 -2.32
N ILE A 188 -2.87 -3.48 -3.43
CA ILE A 188 -3.95 -2.61 -3.91
C ILE A 188 -5.17 -3.46 -4.24
N SER A 189 -5.01 -4.53 -5.05
CA SER A 189 -6.10 -5.45 -5.37
C SER A 189 -6.79 -5.98 -4.11
N MET A 190 -6.01 -6.44 -3.13
CA MET A 190 -6.51 -6.87 -1.83
C MET A 190 -7.38 -5.80 -1.15
N THR A 191 -6.87 -4.57 -1.04
CA THR A 191 -7.61 -3.44 -0.43
C THR A 191 -8.79 -2.95 -1.25
N SER A 192 -8.93 -3.38 -2.52
CA SER A 192 -10.06 -3.05 -3.38
C SER A 192 -11.17 -4.08 -3.33
N TRP A 193 -10.84 -5.36 -3.09
CA TRP A 193 -11.78 -6.47 -3.26
C TRP A 193 -12.16 -7.20 -1.98
N ILE A 194 -11.38 -7.07 -0.91
CA ILE A 194 -11.73 -7.62 0.41
C ILE A 194 -12.42 -6.53 1.23
N SER A 195 -13.49 -6.90 1.93
CA SER A 195 -14.23 -6.04 2.85
C SER A 195 -13.28 -5.46 3.91
N PRO A 196 -13.23 -4.12 4.06
CA PRO A 196 -12.33 -3.49 5.03
C PRO A 196 -12.55 -3.99 6.46
N LEU A 197 -13.80 -4.29 6.84
CA LEU A 197 -14.11 -4.75 8.19
C LEU A 197 -13.42 -6.07 8.55
N LEU A 198 -13.26 -6.95 7.55
CA LEU A 198 -12.55 -8.23 7.69
C LEU A 198 -11.03 -8.06 7.55
N LEU A 199 -10.59 -7.13 6.70
CA LEU A 199 -9.19 -6.92 6.36
C LEU A 199 -8.42 -6.13 7.44
N LEU A 200 -8.99 -5.04 7.96
CA LEU A 200 -8.33 -4.13 8.89
C LEU A 200 -7.79 -4.84 10.16
N PRO A 201 -8.52 -5.77 10.81
CA PRO A 201 -8.00 -6.53 11.94
C PRO A 201 -6.76 -7.36 11.59
N ARG A 202 -6.70 -7.95 10.38
CA ARG A 202 -5.56 -8.74 9.90
C ARG A 202 -4.33 -7.87 9.64
N MET A 203 -4.52 -6.58 9.35
CA MET A 203 -3.44 -5.63 9.09
C MET A 203 -2.81 -5.02 10.35
N GLN A 204 -3.51 -5.00 11.49
CA GLN A 204 -3.02 -4.38 12.73
C GLN A 204 -1.63 -4.84 13.20
N PRO A 205 -1.27 -6.14 13.11
CA PRO A 205 0.08 -6.61 13.45
C PRO A 205 1.19 -5.90 12.68
N TYR A 206 0.93 -5.54 11.42
CA TYR A 206 1.92 -4.94 10.52
C TYR A 206 2.12 -3.45 10.77
N LEU A 207 1.09 -2.75 11.26
CA LEU A 207 1.18 -1.35 11.70
C LEU A 207 2.12 -1.15 12.91
N LYS A 208 2.38 -2.24 13.66
CA LYS A 208 3.28 -2.26 14.82
C LYS A 208 4.56 -3.07 14.55
N ASN A 209 4.84 -3.39 13.29
CA ASN A 209 6.00 -4.20 12.92
C ASN A 209 7.32 -3.48 13.27
N LYS A 210 8.38 -4.21 13.61
CA LYS A 210 9.69 -3.60 13.90
C LYS A 210 10.31 -2.95 12.67
N ASN A 211 10.07 -3.51 11.48
CA ASN A 211 10.57 -2.97 10.23
C ASN A 211 9.74 -1.74 9.82
N PRO A 212 10.35 -0.53 9.74
CA PRO A 212 9.64 0.69 9.38
C PRO A 212 9.01 0.64 7.98
N ARG A 213 9.64 -0.05 7.02
CA ARG A 213 9.12 -0.17 5.65
C ARG A 213 7.82 -0.97 5.61
N ILE A 214 7.74 -2.05 6.38
CA ILE A 214 6.52 -2.84 6.54
C ILE A 214 5.42 -2.00 7.17
N ARG A 215 5.75 -1.24 8.23
CA ARG A 215 4.77 -0.34 8.86
C ARG A 215 4.23 0.69 7.87
N ALA A 216 5.09 1.28 7.04
CA ALA A 216 4.67 2.23 6.01
C ALA A 216 3.70 1.59 4.99
N LYS A 217 4.04 0.42 4.43
CA LYS A 217 3.15 -0.28 3.48
C LYS A 217 1.82 -0.69 4.12
N ALA A 218 1.86 -1.15 5.37
CA ALA A 218 0.64 -1.46 6.11
C ALA A 218 -0.22 -0.21 6.38
N SER A 219 0.40 0.91 6.75
CA SER A 219 -0.27 2.19 6.99
C SER A 219 -0.97 2.71 5.73
N VAL A 220 -0.30 2.65 4.58
CA VAL A 220 -0.89 3.01 3.28
C VAL A 220 -2.10 2.15 2.95
N CYS A 221 -1.97 0.83 3.06
CA CYS A 221 -3.05 -0.09 2.76
C CYS A 221 -4.23 0.07 3.73
N PHE A 222 -3.95 0.35 5.01
CA PHE A 222 -4.96 0.56 6.05
C PHE A 222 -5.74 1.85 5.76
N SER A 223 -5.02 2.95 5.53
CA SER A 223 -5.59 4.24 5.17
C SER A 223 -6.46 4.16 3.91
N LYS A 224 -6.03 3.44 2.87
CA LYS A 224 -6.83 3.21 1.64
C LYS A 224 -8.09 2.38 1.85
N SER A 225 -8.11 1.52 2.86
CA SER A 225 -9.24 0.61 3.11
C SER A 225 -10.36 1.31 3.91
N VAL A 226 -10.03 2.28 4.75
CA VAL A 226 -11.01 2.93 5.65
C VAL A 226 -12.11 3.71 4.91
N PRO A 227 -11.84 4.49 3.84
CA PRO A 227 -12.90 5.17 3.08
C PRO A 227 -13.92 4.23 2.43
N ARG A 228 -13.61 2.94 2.32
CA ARG A 228 -14.54 1.91 1.81
C ARG A 228 -15.47 1.35 2.90
N LEU A 229 -15.26 1.70 4.16
CA LEU A 229 -16.24 1.45 5.22
C LEU A 229 -17.40 2.44 5.05
N ASP A 230 -18.63 1.95 5.13
CA ASP A 230 -19.80 2.79 5.26
C ASP A 230 -19.95 3.30 6.70
N VAL A 231 -21.01 4.09 6.96
CA VAL A 231 -21.29 4.65 8.28
C VAL A 231 -21.42 3.55 9.34
N VAL A 232 -22.01 2.41 8.98
CA VAL A 232 -22.18 1.26 9.87
C VAL A 232 -20.82 0.63 10.16
N GLY A 233 -20.00 0.39 9.12
CA GLY A 233 -18.67 -0.20 9.24
C GLY A 233 -17.69 0.63 10.06
N ILE A 234 -17.72 1.96 9.95
CA ILE A 234 -16.89 2.84 10.79
C ILE A 234 -17.31 2.75 12.27
N LYS A 235 -18.62 2.73 12.54
CA LYS A 235 -19.16 2.55 13.89
C LYS A 235 -18.79 1.17 14.45
N GLU A 236 -18.94 0.11 13.66
CA GLU A 236 -18.66 -1.27 14.06
C GLU A 236 -17.18 -1.51 14.33
N TYR A 237 -16.30 -1.04 13.45
CA TYR A 237 -14.86 -1.18 13.66
C TYR A 237 -14.39 -0.38 14.89
N GLY A 238 -14.94 0.83 15.04
CA GLY A 238 -14.66 1.75 16.14
C GLY A 238 -13.83 2.93 15.67
N MET A 239 -14.45 4.10 15.64
CA MET A 239 -13.80 5.36 15.27
C MET A 239 -12.66 5.75 16.22
N ASP A 240 -12.80 5.41 17.50
CA ASP A 240 -11.78 5.52 18.53
C ASP A 240 -10.51 4.73 18.17
N LYS A 241 -10.65 3.50 17.67
CA LYS A 241 -9.51 2.68 17.24
C LYS A 241 -8.85 3.25 15.99
N LEU A 242 -9.66 3.71 15.03
CA LEU A 242 -9.16 4.31 13.80
C LEU A 242 -8.33 5.56 14.09
N ILE A 243 -8.81 6.45 14.96
CA ILE A 243 -8.08 7.67 15.29
C ILE A 243 -6.83 7.40 16.13
N GLN A 244 -6.86 6.40 17.03
CA GLN A 244 -5.68 5.94 17.76
C GLN A 244 -4.59 5.39 16.82
N ILE A 245 -5.00 4.63 15.80
CA ILE A 245 -4.09 4.12 14.78
C ILE A 245 -3.48 5.28 13.98
N ALA A 246 -4.30 6.23 13.50
CA ALA A 246 -3.82 7.41 12.79
C ALA A 246 -2.79 8.19 13.63
N ALA A 247 -3.11 8.47 14.90
CA ALA A 247 -2.22 9.20 15.79
C ALA A 247 -0.89 8.48 16.03
N THR A 248 -0.92 7.15 16.16
CA THR A 248 0.29 6.33 16.30
C THR A 248 1.16 6.41 15.04
N GLN A 249 0.55 6.26 13.86
CA GLN A 249 1.28 6.27 12.58
C GLN A 249 1.79 7.66 12.18
N LEU A 250 1.17 8.76 12.65
CA LEU A 250 1.68 10.13 12.45
C LEU A 250 3.08 10.34 13.04
N SER A 251 3.46 9.56 14.04
CA SER A 251 4.78 9.62 14.68
C SER A 251 5.77 8.59 14.10
N ASP A 252 5.40 7.88 13.02
CA ASP A 252 6.26 6.87 12.42
C ASP A 252 7.52 7.48 11.78
N GLN A 253 8.58 6.68 11.67
CA GLN A 253 9.86 7.09 11.09
C GLN A 253 9.79 7.37 9.59
N LEU A 254 8.97 6.65 8.82
CA LEU A 254 8.88 6.84 7.38
C LEU A 254 7.82 7.87 6.97
N PRO A 255 8.14 8.77 6.02
CA PRO A 255 7.19 9.79 5.56
C PRO A 255 5.94 9.17 4.93
N GLU A 256 6.07 8.03 4.25
CA GLU A 256 4.96 7.29 3.65
C GLU A 256 3.91 6.88 4.70
N SER A 257 4.34 6.37 5.86
CA SER A 257 3.40 6.04 6.95
C SER A 257 2.72 7.27 7.51
N ARG A 258 3.48 8.36 7.71
CA ARG A 258 2.94 9.62 8.24
C ARG A 258 1.94 10.26 7.28
N GLU A 259 2.18 10.18 5.97
CA GLU A 259 1.26 10.69 4.94
C GLU A 259 -0.04 9.88 4.91
N ALA A 260 0.05 8.55 4.92
CA ALA A 260 -1.14 7.69 5.01
C ALA A 260 -1.96 7.98 6.28
N ALA A 261 -1.29 8.25 7.40
CA ALA A 261 -1.92 8.61 8.65
C ALA A 261 -2.61 10.00 8.61
N ARG A 262 -2.02 10.98 7.93
CA ARG A 262 -2.65 12.30 7.69
C ARG A 262 -3.94 12.14 6.90
N ASN A 263 -3.89 11.39 5.79
CA ASN A 263 -5.07 11.15 4.97
C ASN A 263 -6.17 10.43 5.76
N LEU A 264 -5.81 9.42 6.55
CA LEU A 264 -6.76 8.75 7.44
C LEU A 264 -7.39 9.72 8.45
N ALA A 265 -6.60 10.59 9.08
CA ALA A 265 -7.12 11.55 10.06
C ALA A 265 -8.10 12.55 9.42
N LEU A 266 -7.81 13.03 8.21
CA LEU A 266 -8.69 13.93 7.45
C LEU A 266 -10.02 13.25 7.08
N GLU A 267 -9.97 12.01 6.59
CA GLU A 267 -11.18 11.24 6.26
C GLU A 267 -12.05 11.00 7.50
N LEU A 268 -11.43 10.69 8.65
CA LEU A 268 -12.15 10.52 9.91
C LEU A 268 -12.77 11.84 10.41
N GLN A 269 -12.10 12.98 10.24
CA GLN A 269 -12.67 14.28 10.58
C GLN A 269 -13.91 14.56 9.73
N VAL A 270 -13.79 14.42 8.40
CA VAL A 270 -14.91 14.63 7.46
C VAL A 270 -16.08 13.71 7.80
N PHE A 271 -15.80 12.45 8.14
CA PHE A 271 -16.82 11.50 8.58
C PHE A 271 -17.49 11.92 9.89
N TYR A 272 -16.69 12.37 10.87
CA TYR A 272 -17.19 12.83 12.18
C TYR A 272 -18.18 13.99 12.02
N GLU A 273 -17.76 15.02 11.29
CA GLU A 273 -18.55 16.24 11.07
C GLU A 273 -19.87 15.93 10.34
N LYS A 274 -19.83 15.08 9.30
CA LYS A 274 -21.05 14.61 8.61
C LYS A 274 -21.99 13.84 9.53
N SER A 275 -21.43 12.99 10.39
CA SER A 275 -22.23 12.17 11.31
C SER A 275 -22.96 13.01 12.37
N GLN A 276 -22.35 14.10 12.83
CA GLN A 276 -22.96 15.03 13.78
C GLN A 276 -24.07 15.88 13.13
N ALA A 277 -23.90 16.28 11.87
CA ALA A 277 -24.93 17.04 11.14
C ALA A 277 -26.20 16.20 10.87
N SER A 278 -26.07 14.90 10.60
CA SER A 278 -27.23 14.04 10.37
C SER A 278 -28.05 13.75 11.63
N THR A 279 -27.48 13.93 12.84
CA THR A 279 -28.21 13.74 14.11
C THR A 279 -29.01 14.97 14.54
N SER A 280 -28.73 16.15 13.99
CA SER A 280 -29.45 17.39 14.33
C SER A 280 -30.76 17.58 13.57
N ASP A 281 -30.94 16.97 12.39
CA ASP A 281 -32.10 17.20 11.51
C ASP A 281 -33.37 16.42 11.90
N GLU A 282 -33.31 15.46 12.82
CA GLU A 282 -34.48 14.63 13.22
C GLU A 282 -35.32 15.22 14.37
N HIS A 283 -34.97 16.39 14.92
CA HIS A 283 -35.70 17.06 16.02
C HIS A 283 -36.20 18.47 15.66
N GLU A 284 -36.85 18.61 14.51
CA GLU A 284 -37.68 19.80 14.20
C GLU A 284 -39.02 19.71 14.94
N GLY A 285 -39.05 20.09 16.22
CA GLY A 285 -40.28 20.03 17.00
C GLY A 285 -40.28 20.49 18.45
N GLU A 286 -39.25 21.15 18.99
CA GLU A 286 -39.34 21.90 20.26
C GLU A 286 -38.06 22.73 20.49
N PRO A 287 -38.15 24.01 20.96
CA PRO A 287 -36.97 24.84 21.19
C PRO A 287 -36.35 24.46 22.54
N SER A 288 -35.65 23.33 22.57
CA SER A 288 -34.70 23.01 23.64
C SER A 288 -33.30 22.95 23.03
N ALA A 289 -32.40 23.79 23.54
CA ALA A 289 -31.00 23.75 23.16
C ALA A 289 -30.41 22.37 23.53
N SER A 290 -30.10 21.52 22.56
CA SER A 290 -29.23 20.37 22.77
C SER A 290 -27.78 20.81 22.46
N PRO A 291 -26.91 21.02 23.47
CA PRO A 291 -25.55 21.54 23.26
C PRO A 291 -24.52 20.43 22.97
N ASP A 292 -24.95 19.18 22.80
CA ASP A 292 -24.08 18.01 23.01
C ASP A 292 -23.39 17.47 21.74
N ALA A 293 -23.31 18.27 20.66
CA ALA A 293 -22.42 17.93 19.55
C ALA A 293 -20.96 18.17 19.99
N GLU A 294 -20.33 17.15 20.58
CA GLU A 294 -18.92 17.16 20.97
C GLU A 294 -18.07 17.57 19.75
N SER A 295 -17.29 18.66 19.88
CA SER A 295 -16.44 19.12 18.78
C SER A 295 -15.40 18.06 18.39
N TRP A 296 -14.89 18.11 17.15
CA TRP A 296 -13.79 17.21 16.72
C TRP A 296 -12.58 17.26 17.67
N GLU A 297 -12.28 18.44 18.20
CA GLU A 297 -11.24 18.64 19.20
C GLU A 297 -11.54 17.91 20.52
N ALA A 298 -12.75 18.05 21.05
CA ALA A 298 -13.15 17.37 22.27
C ALA A 298 -13.15 15.84 22.08
N PHE A 299 -13.64 15.33 20.94
CA PHE A 299 -13.56 13.92 20.59
C PHE A 299 -12.10 13.42 20.55
N CYS A 300 -11.19 14.14 19.90
CA CYS A 300 -9.79 13.78 19.86
C CYS A 300 -9.15 13.76 21.26
N GLN A 301 -9.45 14.76 22.09
CA GLN A 301 -8.95 14.85 23.47
C GLN A 301 -9.52 13.75 24.38
N SER A 302 -10.75 13.29 24.13
CA SER A 302 -11.37 12.22 24.91
C SER A 302 -10.86 10.82 24.55
N LYS A 303 -10.37 10.61 23.31
CA LYS A 303 -9.89 9.29 22.83
C LYS A 303 -8.38 9.12 22.79
N LEU A 304 -7.60 10.20 22.88
CA LEU A 304 -6.15 10.19 22.70
C LEU A 304 -5.41 10.84 23.86
N SER A 305 -4.11 10.55 23.98
CA SER A 305 -3.23 11.35 24.85
C SER A 305 -3.15 12.80 24.36
N ALA A 306 -2.86 13.76 25.24
CA ALA A 306 -2.76 15.17 24.89
C ALA A 306 -1.79 15.44 23.71
N LEU A 307 -0.64 14.75 23.68
CA LEU A 307 0.33 14.87 22.59
C LEU A 307 -0.20 14.31 21.27
N SER A 308 -0.86 13.15 21.32
CA SER A 308 -1.47 12.49 20.16
C SER A 308 -2.64 13.31 19.60
N ALA A 309 -3.50 13.86 20.46
CA ALA A 309 -4.59 14.74 20.07
C ALA A 309 -4.06 15.99 19.37
N GLN A 310 -3.04 16.66 19.94
CA GLN A 310 -2.43 17.84 19.32
C GLN A 310 -1.81 17.53 17.94
N ALA A 311 -1.22 16.34 17.78
CA ALA A 311 -0.66 15.91 16.51
C ALA A 311 -1.74 15.72 15.43
N ILE A 312 -2.88 15.13 15.80
CA ILE A 312 -4.05 14.98 14.93
C ILE A 312 -4.62 16.35 14.57
N LEU A 313 -4.90 17.20 15.56
CA LEU A 313 -5.51 18.52 15.35
C LEU A 313 -4.65 19.44 14.47
N ARG A 314 -3.33 19.28 14.49
CA ARG A 314 -2.43 20.01 13.59
C ARG A 314 -2.61 19.63 12.11
N VAL A 315 -3.00 18.38 11.83
CA VAL A 315 -3.17 17.85 10.47
C VAL A 315 -4.63 17.83 10.02
N THR A 316 -5.58 18.02 10.93
CA THR A 316 -7.02 18.12 10.69
C THR A 316 -7.50 19.54 11.00
N PRO A 317 -7.34 20.51 10.07
CA PRO A 317 -7.77 21.87 10.32
C PRO A 317 -9.29 21.91 10.47
N THR A 318 -9.77 22.52 11.55
CA THR A 318 -11.19 22.84 11.68
C THR A 318 -11.51 23.99 10.73
N THR A 319 -12.54 23.84 9.88
CA THR A 319 -13.09 24.92 9.07
C THR A 319 -13.68 25.98 10.00
N LYS A 320 -12.87 26.92 10.47
CA LYS A 320 -13.40 28.16 11.02
C LYS A 320 -13.88 29.00 9.85
N GLU A 321 -15.19 29.00 9.58
CA GLU A 321 -15.79 30.18 8.95
C GLU A 321 -15.47 31.38 9.83
N GLY A 322 -14.61 32.26 9.33
CA GLY A 322 -13.99 33.30 10.12
C GLY A 322 -13.17 34.20 9.23
N VAL A 323 -13.88 35.08 8.54
CA VAL A 323 -13.40 36.32 7.92
C VAL A 323 -12.23 36.90 8.72
N THR A 324 -11.00 36.70 8.25
CA THR A 324 -9.93 37.66 8.52
C THR A 324 -9.93 38.62 7.36
N SER A 325 -10.60 39.74 7.60
CA SER A 325 -10.35 41.03 6.96
C SER A 325 -8.85 41.21 6.78
N THR A 326 -8.37 41.03 5.55
CA THR A 326 -7.12 41.59 5.08
C THR A 326 -7.28 43.11 5.14
N THR A 327 -6.71 43.71 6.18
CA THR A 327 -6.47 45.15 6.21
C THR A 327 -5.34 45.45 5.24
N THR A 328 -5.65 45.45 3.95
CA THR A 328 -4.76 45.97 2.91
C THR A 328 -4.73 47.49 3.08
N LYS A 329 -3.67 48.02 3.69
CA LYS A 329 -3.30 49.43 3.51
C LYS A 329 -2.72 49.59 2.12
N GLU A 330 -3.57 49.78 1.12
CA GLU A 330 -3.17 50.42 -0.14
C GLU A 330 -3.59 51.89 -0.09
N GLY A 331 -2.59 52.75 0.11
CA GLY A 331 -2.72 54.18 -0.10
C GLY A 331 -2.81 54.46 -1.60
N VAL A 332 -3.98 54.90 -2.03
CA VAL A 332 -4.19 55.51 -3.34
C VAL A 332 -3.77 56.98 -3.25
N THR A 333 -2.71 57.34 -3.97
CA THR A 333 -2.54 58.71 -4.48
C THR A 333 -2.20 58.64 -5.96
N SER A 334 -3.23 58.93 -6.76
CA SER A 334 -3.19 59.22 -8.19
C SER A 334 -2.68 60.64 -8.45
N ALA A 335 -1.81 60.82 -9.47
CA ALA A 335 -1.76 61.98 -10.39
C ALA A 335 -0.41 62.01 -11.17
N PRO A 336 -0.38 62.58 -12.39
CA PRO A 336 0.36 62.03 -13.52
C PRO A 336 1.63 62.80 -13.94
N LYS A 337 2.43 62.14 -14.79
CA LYS A 337 3.62 62.66 -15.49
C LYS A 337 3.24 63.55 -16.68
N GLU A 338 3.72 64.78 -16.67
CA GLU A 338 4.27 65.59 -17.79
C GLU A 338 5.23 66.57 -17.07
N GLY A 339 6.49 66.80 -17.40
CA GLY A 339 7.24 66.82 -18.64
C GLY A 339 8.14 68.05 -18.51
N LEU A 340 9.46 67.90 -18.42
CA LEU A 340 10.38 69.02 -18.66
C LEU A 340 11.76 68.48 -19.05
N ALA A 341 12.17 68.85 -20.26
CA ALA A 341 13.49 68.67 -20.82
C ALA A 341 14.53 69.50 -20.07
N VAL A 342 15.77 69.00 -19.96
CA VAL A 342 17.00 69.77 -20.25
C VAL A 342 18.09 68.76 -20.64
N GLY A 343 18.61 68.90 -21.86
CA GLY A 343 19.95 68.43 -22.20
C GLY A 343 20.95 69.56 -21.98
N CYS A 344 22.02 69.25 -21.26
CA CYS A 344 23.37 69.80 -21.34
C CYS A 344 24.26 68.82 -20.57
#